data_AF-A0A0D1LA74-F1
#
_entry.id   AF-A0A0D1LA74-F1
#
_cell.length_a   1.000
_cell.length_b   1.000
_cell.length_c   1.000
_cell.angle_alpha   90.00
_cell.angle_beta   90.00
_cell.angle_gamma   90.00
#
_symmetry.space_group_name_H-M   'P 1'
#
loop_
_entity.id
_entity.type
_entity.pdbx_description
1 polymer ?
#
loop_
_entity_poly.entity_id
_entity_poly.type
_entity_poly.pdbx_seq_one_letter_code
_entity_poly.pdbx_strand_id
1 'polypeptide(L)'
;MLAAEAAVAAAILSRGRANEAAPSQPGPTPPTSSSPAPTTIRLADGRAVELLVLDPGSTLPGRIPAELDGAVAAVTEFWGDDWRRQITIVTTGTDEEFQALAAGRQEFAAATTVDRIVFAPGAAKMGPGALRIVLRHELFHYASRPVTAADAPWCLTEGVADYVSRPRTPRPAPADMAVLPGNADFQVTGPALSLAYDRAWWFARFVGGQFGDPVLRRLYLAACGVDHPDLDTALAAALGMDRDALTAAWQRWLAAPG
;
A
#
# COMPACT_ATOMS: atom_id res chain seq x y z
N MET A 1 -10.85 -15.27 -20.44
CA MET A 1 -10.07 -14.04 -20.69
C MET A 1 -10.34 -13.04 -19.57
N LEU A 2 -9.98 -13.39 -18.33
CA LEU A 2 -10.27 -12.61 -17.10
C LEU A 2 -9.34 -12.97 -15.92
N ALA A 3 -8.26 -13.72 -16.18
CA ALA A 3 -7.35 -14.25 -15.13
C ALA A 3 -5.98 -13.55 -15.08
N ALA A 4 -5.75 -12.52 -15.91
CA ALA A 4 -4.44 -11.87 -16.04
C ALA A 4 -4.27 -10.61 -15.18
N GLU A 5 -5.34 -10.03 -14.61
CA GLU A 5 -5.25 -8.74 -13.90
C GLU A 5 -5.00 -8.89 -12.39
N ALA A 6 -5.20 -10.08 -11.81
CA ALA A 6 -5.02 -10.30 -10.36
C ALA A 6 -3.57 -10.59 -9.94
N ALA A 7 -2.71 -11.05 -10.86
CA ALA A 7 -1.30 -11.37 -10.59
C ALA A 7 -0.37 -10.14 -10.67
N VAL A 8 -0.89 -8.98 -11.06
CA VAL A 8 -0.06 -7.81 -11.37
C VAL A 8 0.18 -6.94 -10.13
N ALA A 9 -0.67 -6.97 -9.09
CA ALA A 9 -0.64 -5.99 -8.00
C ALA A 9 0.69 -5.94 -7.23
N ALA A 10 1.40 -7.06 -7.07
CA ALA A 10 2.69 -7.08 -6.39
C ALA A 10 3.91 -7.05 -7.34
N ALA A 11 3.76 -7.49 -8.59
CA ALA A 11 4.72 -7.16 -9.66
C ALA A 11 4.72 -5.65 -10.00
N ILE A 12 3.63 -4.95 -9.69
CA ILE A 12 3.47 -3.49 -9.78
C ILE A 12 4.25 -2.77 -8.68
N LEU A 13 4.50 -3.43 -7.53
CA LEU A 13 5.20 -2.86 -6.37
C LEU A 13 6.73 -3.03 -6.42
N SER A 14 7.28 -3.89 -7.28
CA SER A 14 8.74 -4.03 -7.42
C SER A 14 9.17 -3.78 -8.87
N ARG A 15 9.95 -2.71 -9.14
CA ARG A 15 10.54 -2.50 -10.46
C ARG A 15 11.75 -3.41 -10.69
N GLY A 16 11.76 -4.12 -11.84
CA GLY A 16 12.96 -4.77 -12.37
C GLY A 16 13.93 -3.75 -12.99
N ARG A 17 15.22 -3.82 -12.63
CA ARG A 17 16.28 -2.91 -13.08
C ARG A 17 17.07 -3.49 -14.26
N ALA A 18 17.33 -2.68 -15.28
CA ALA A 18 18.42 -2.89 -16.25
C ALA A 18 19.45 -1.78 -16.04
N ASN A 19 20.73 -2.16 -15.98
CA ASN A 19 21.85 -1.30 -15.57
C ASN A 19 22.77 -1.06 -16.77
N GLU A 20 23.07 0.20 -17.08
CA GLU A 20 24.34 0.57 -17.73
C GLU A 20 24.66 2.04 -17.46
N ALA A 21 25.81 2.29 -16.83
CA ALA A 21 26.29 3.61 -16.46
C ALA A 21 27.34 4.10 -17.47
N ALA A 22 27.26 5.36 -17.87
CA ALA A 22 28.31 6.08 -18.60
C ALA A 22 28.67 7.39 -17.85
N PRO A 23 29.92 7.88 -17.96
CA PRO A 23 30.51 8.82 -17.01
C PRO A 23 30.09 10.30 -17.23
N SER A 24 30.07 11.05 -16.14
CA SER A 24 29.64 12.45 -16.05
C SER A 24 30.71 13.47 -16.49
N GLN A 25 30.31 14.50 -17.23
CA GLN A 25 31.09 15.73 -17.45
C GLN A 25 30.55 16.90 -16.60
N PRO A 26 31.36 17.90 -16.21
CA PRO A 26 30.90 19.01 -15.36
C PRO A 26 30.55 20.32 -16.12
N GLY A 27 29.48 21.00 -15.65
CA GLY A 27 29.14 22.43 -15.85
C GLY A 27 27.76 22.66 -16.52
N PRO A 28 26.99 23.76 -16.26
CA PRO A 28 27.30 25.03 -15.56
C PRO A 28 26.29 25.40 -14.42
N THR A 29 26.42 26.64 -13.90
CA THR A 29 25.74 27.30 -12.76
C THR A 29 24.21 27.12 -12.67
N PRO A 30 23.63 27.07 -11.45
CA PRO A 30 22.21 26.76 -11.27
C PRO A 30 21.30 27.91 -11.70
N PRO A 31 20.24 27.66 -12.50
CA PRO A 31 19.15 28.61 -12.65
C PRO A 31 18.37 28.70 -11.33
N THR A 32 17.89 29.90 -11.02
CA THR A 32 16.97 30.18 -9.90
C THR A 32 15.78 29.23 -9.98
N SER A 33 15.79 28.18 -9.17
CA SER A 33 14.78 27.13 -9.21
C SER A 33 13.53 27.67 -8.50
N SER A 34 12.52 28.11 -9.26
CA SER A 34 11.19 28.26 -8.66
C SER A 34 10.75 26.87 -8.23
N SER A 35 10.67 26.60 -6.93
CA SER A 35 10.06 25.36 -6.47
C SER A 35 8.66 25.26 -7.06
N PRO A 36 8.28 24.12 -7.65
CA PRO A 36 6.94 23.96 -8.19
C PRO A 36 5.92 24.19 -7.07
N ALA A 37 4.95 25.07 -7.31
CA ALA A 37 3.87 25.32 -6.37
C ALA A 37 2.92 24.10 -6.37
N PRO A 38 2.48 23.62 -5.19
CA PRO A 38 1.49 22.55 -5.14
C PRO A 38 0.14 23.03 -5.68
N THR A 39 -0.60 22.10 -6.29
CA THR A 39 -1.98 22.31 -6.70
C THR A 39 -2.92 21.72 -5.66
N THR A 40 -3.82 22.54 -5.12
CA THR A 40 -4.86 22.09 -4.18
C THR A 40 -6.06 21.50 -4.92
N ILE A 41 -6.46 20.28 -4.56
CA ILE A 41 -7.66 19.61 -5.03
C ILE A 41 -8.63 19.45 -3.85
N ARG A 42 -9.88 19.85 -4.01
CA ARG A 42 -10.94 19.66 -3.01
C ARG A 42 -11.73 18.40 -3.32
N LEU A 43 -11.90 17.55 -2.31
CA LEU A 43 -12.62 16.28 -2.42
C LEU A 43 -14.06 16.41 -1.92
N ALA A 44 -14.90 15.46 -2.32
CA ALA A 44 -16.33 15.47 -2.03
C ALA A 44 -16.66 15.43 -0.53
N ASP A 45 -15.79 14.83 0.28
CA ASP A 45 -15.93 14.70 1.73
C ASP A 45 -15.33 15.88 2.52
N GLY A 46 -14.90 16.93 1.81
CA GLY A 46 -14.29 18.13 2.39
C GLY A 46 -12.78 18.04 2.63
N ARG A 47 -12.13 16.90 2.35
CA ARG A 47 -10.67 16.79 2.38
C ARG A 47 -10.01 17.60 1.27
N ALA A 48 -8.75 17.94 1.48
CA ALA A 48 -7.92 18.65 0.50
C ALA A 48 -6.67 17.85 0.20
N VAL A 49 -6.31 17.77 -1.08
CA VAL A 49 -5.06 17.17 -1.55
C VAL A 49 -4.16 18.25 -2.09
N GLU A 50 -2.95 18.38 -1.53
CA GLU A 50 -1.86 19.15 -2.06
C GLU A 50 -1.01 18.25 -2.96
N LEU A 51 -1.14 18.45 -4.29
CA LEU A 51 -0.40 17.70 -5.28
C LEU A 51 0.83 18.48 -5.75
N LEU A 52 2.01 18.00 -5.40
CA LEU A 52 3.30 18.54 -5.82
C LEU A 52 3.86 17.72 -6.99
N VAL A 53 4.10 18.38 -8.12
CA VAL A 53 4.60 17.75 -9.35
C VAL A 53 6.04 18.18 -9.59
N LEU A 54 6.98 17.23 -9.55
CA LEU A 54 8.39 17.50 -9.83
C LEU A 54 8.77 17.26 -11.30
N ASP A 55 8.02 16.39 -12.00
CA ASP A 55 8.14 16.19 -13.44
C ASP A 55 6.91 16.72 -14.19
N PRO A 56 6.99 17.91 -14.79
CA PRO A 56 5.88 18.47 -15.57
C PRO A 56 5.61 17.69 -16.87
N GLY A 57 6.53 16.84 -17.33
CA GLY A 57 6.34 15.95 -18.48
C GLY A 57 5.58 14.66 -18.17
N SER A 58 5.36 14.36 -16.88
CA SER A 58 4.65 13.17 -16.44
C SER A 58 3.15 13.24 -16.74
N THR A 59 2.58 12.12 -17.18
CA THR A 59 1.11 11.99 -17.34
C THR A 59 0.40 11.62 -16.03
N LEU A 60 1.15 11.21 -15.00
CA LEU A 60 0.61 10.73 -13.73
C LEU A 60 -0.24 11.78 -12.98
N PRO A 61 0.19 13.06 -12.86
CA PRO A 61 -0.59 14.09 -12.16
C PRO A 61 -1.99 14.30 -12.74
N GLY A 62 -2.17 14.13 -14.06
CA GLY A 62 -3.48 14.24 -14.71
C GLY A 62 -4.42 13.06 -14.42
N ARG A 63 -3.89 11.94 -13.92
CA ARG A 63 -4.65 10.71 -13.65
C ARG A 63 -5.01 10.53 -12.18
N ILE A 64 -4.18 11.03 -11.26
CA ILE A 64 -4.42 10.93 -9.80
C ILE A 64 -5.78 11.52 -9.40
N PRO A 65 -6.20 12.73 -9.85
CA PRO A 65 -7.44 13.36 -9.38
C PRO A 65 -8.67 12.49 -9.56
N ALA A 66 -8.76 11.74 -10.67
CA ALA A 66 -9.89 10.88 -10.97
C ALA A 66 -10.05 9.69 -10.00
N GLU A 67 -9.00 9.34 -9.25
CA GLU A 67 -9.00 8.21 -8.32
C GLU A 67 -9.10 8.66 -6.85
N LEU A 68 -8.98 9.96 -6.55
CA LEU A 68 -8.88 10.48 -5.17
C LEU A 68 -10.17 10.27 -4.36
N ASP A 69 -11.34 10.71 -4.85
CA ASP A 69 -12.60 10.55 -4.11
C ASP A 69 -12.90 9.07 -3.84
N GLY A 70 -12.67 8.21 -4.84
CA GLY A 70 -12.85 6.78 -4.71
C GLY A 70 -11.83 6.12 -3.77
N ALA A 71 -10.64 6.70 -3.60
CA ALA A 71 -9.65 6.20 -2.65
C ALA A 71 -9.99 6.63 -1.22
N VAL A 72 -10.36 7.89 -1.02
CA VAL A 72 -10.79 8.43 0.27
C VAL A 72 -12.05 7.73 0.79
N ALA A 73 -13.02 7.46 -0.08
CA ALA A 73 -14.23 6.72 0.29
C ALA A 73 -13.89 5.31 0.79
N ALA A 74 -13.03 4.57 0.08
CA ALA A 74 -12.64 3.21 0.47
C ALA A 74 -11.88 3.19 1.81
N VAL A 75 -10.94 4.13 2.00
CA VAL A 75 -10.21 4.26 3.27
C VAL A 75 -11.16 4.64 4.41
N THR A 76 -12.08 5.57 4.18
CA THR A 76 -13.02 6.04 5.21
C THR A 76 -14.04 4.96 5.60
N GLU A 77 -14.51 4.17 4.63
CA GLU A 77 -15.41 3.04 4.87
C GLU A 77 -14.79 2.02 5.84
N PHE A 78 -13.51 1.69 5.65
CA PHE A 78 -12.82 0.73 6.51
C PHE A 78 -12.28 1.35 7.81
N TRP A 79 -11.59 2.51 7.72
CA TRP A 79 -10.83 3.10 8.82
C TRP A 79 -11.68 3.99 9.73
N GLY A 80 -12.81 4.49 9.23
CA GLY A 80 -13.59 5.58 9.82
C GLY A 80 -13.15 6.94 9.27
N ASP A 81 -13.87 8.00 9.64
CA ASP A 81 -13.65 9.35 9.11
C ASP A 81 -12.63 10.19 9.91
N ASP A 82 -12.22 9.71 11.10
CA ASP A 82 -11.32 10.43 12.00
C ASP A 82 -9.84 10.21 11.64
N TRP A 83 -9.47 10.66 10.45
CA TRP A 83 -8.08 10.76 9.99
C TRP A 83 -7.89 12.05 9.20
N ARG A 84 -6.63 12.50 9.12
CA ARG A 84 -6.27 13.85 8.66
C ARG A 84 -6.98 14.28 7.37
N ARG A 85 -7.39 15.56 7.36
CA ARG A 85 -8.16 16.16 6.26
C ARG A 85 -7.30 16.74 5.14
N GLN A 86 -6.01 16.94 5.40
CA GLN A 86 -5.04 17.42 4.42
C GLN A 86 -4.15 16.25 3.99
N ILE A 87 -4.03 16.06 2.68
CA ILE A 87 -3.28 14.98 2.06
C ILE A 87 -2.21 15.56 1.16
N THR A 88 -0.95 15.20 1.40
CA THR A 88 0.15 15.62 0.54
C THR A 88 0.54 14.48 -0.38
N ILE A 89 0.52 14.71 -1.69
CA ILE A 89 0.99 13.76 -2.70
C ILE A 89 2.10 14.42 -3.51
N VAL A 90 3.20 13.71 -3.72
CA VAL A 90 4.31 14.13 -4.56
C VAL A 90 4.50 13.16 -5.70
N THR A 91 4.60 13.63 -6.94
CA THR A 91 5.01 12.82 -8.09
C THR A 91 6.42 13.22 -8.51
N THR A 92 7.38 12.29 -8.42
CA THR A 92 8.78 12.57 -8.73
C THR A 92 9.11 12.37 -10.21
N GLY A 93 10.15 13.05 -10.69
CA GLY A 93 10.68 12.93 -12.03
C GLY A 93 11.83 11.95 -12.17
N THR A 94 12.61 11.75 -11.11
CA THR A 94 13.70 10.77 -11.08
C THR A 94 13.58 9.77 -9.95
N ASP A 95 14.31 8.65 -10.07
CA ASP A 95 14.38 7.66 -9.01
C ASP A 95 15.19 8.20 -7.81
N GLU A 96 16.15 9.11 -8.03
CA GLU A 96 16.89 9.82 -6.98
C GLU A 96 16.01 10.75 -6.16
N GLU A 97 15.12 11.51 -6.82
CA GLU A 97 14.11 12.32 -6.14
C GLU A 97 13.16 11.44 -5.32
N PHE A 98 12.76 10.30 -5.88
CA PHE A 98 11.96 9.32 -5.16
C PHE A 98 12.70 8.84 -3.90
N GLN A 99 13.99 8.46 -4.01
CA GLN A 99 14.79 8.05 -2.86
C GLN A 99 14.82 9.09 -1.76
N ALA A 100 15.09 10.35 -2.14
CA ALA A 100 15.22 11.45 -1.22
C ALA A 100 13.91 11.71 -0.45
N LEU A 101 12.76 11.57 -1.11
CA LEU A 101 11.45 11.88 -0.54
C LEU A 101 10.74 10.69 0.10
N ALA A 102 11.07 9.46 -0.29
CA ALA A 102 10.48 8.21 0.18
C ALA A 102 11.24 7.57 1.36
N ALA A 103 12.09 8.33 2.04
CA ALA A 103 12.96 7.86 3.13
C ALA A 103 13.85 6.66 2.71
N GLY A 104 14.41 6.72 1.50
CA GLY A 104 15.38 5.73 0.98
C GLY A 104 14.78 4.45 0.37
N ARG A 105 13.47 4.41 0.09
CA ARG A 105 12.82 3.27 -0.56
C ARG A 105 13.08 3.24 -2.08
N GLN A 106 13.59 2.12 -2.61
CA GLN A 106 14.16 2.06 -3.96
C GLN A 106 13.32 1.37 -5.04
N GLU A 107 12.44 0.45 -4.66
CA GLU A 107 11.87 -0.50 -5.62
C GLU A 107 10.36 -0.35 -5.82
N PHE A 108 9.73 0.54 -5.05
CA PHE A 108 8.29 0.72 -5.01
C PHE A 108 7.77 1.75 -6.01
N ALA A 109 6.54 1.49 -6.47
CA ALA A 109 5.76 2.41 -7.28
C ALA A 109 5.44 3.73 -6.57
N ALA A 110 5.23 3.63 -5.27
CA ALA A 110 4.95 4.73 -4.38
C ALA A 110 5.42 4.35 -2.97
N ALA A 111 5.45 5.34 -2.09
CA ALA A 111 5.77 5.13 -0.69
C ALA A 111 5.12 6.21 0.17
N THR A 112 4.66 5.78 1.33
CA THR A 112 4.11 6.68 2.35
C THR A 112 5.13 6.96 3.44
N THR A 113 5.32 8.24 3.74
CA THR A 113 6.05 8.73 4.92
C THR A 113 5.07 9.31 5.93
N VAL A 114 5.58 9.92 7.00
CA VAL A 114 4.72 10.56 8.03
C VAL A 114 3.84 11.66 7.43
N ASP A 115 4.38 12.42 6.48
CA ASP A 115 3.75 13.67 6.03
C ASP A 115 3.16 13.59 4.62
N ARG A 116 3.58 12.62 3.80
CA ARG A 116 3.20 12.56 2.39
C ARG A 116 3.18 11.16 1.79
N ILE A 117 2.48 11.05 0.67
CA ILE A 117 2.59 9.95 -0.29
C ILE A 117 3.50 10.41 -1.43
N VAL A 118 4.47 9.59 -1.81
CA VAL A 118 5.41 9.89 -2.91
C VAL A 118 5.23 8.82 -3.99
N PHE A 119 5.02 9.22 -5.24
CA PHE A 119 5.00 8.32 -6.39
C PHE A 119 6.32 8.39 -7.13
N ALA A 120 6.89 7.22 -7.44
CA ALA A 120 8.09 7.09 -8.26
C ALA A 120 7.75 7.32 -9.75
N PRO A 121 8.72 7.72 -10.61
CA PRO A 121 8.43 8.23 -11.96
C PRO A 121 7.72 7.22 -12.88
N GLY A 122 8.20 5.97 -12.90
CA GLY A 122 7.58 4.86 -13.61
C GLY A 122 6.16 4.47 -13.16
N ALA A 123 5.59 5.02 -12.07
CA ALA A 123 4.15 4.90 -11.80
C ALA A 123 3.31 5.51 -12.93
N ALA A 124 3.85 6.45 -13.70
CA ALA A 124 3.22 6.98 -14.91
C ALA A 124 2.89 5.88 -15.95
N LYS A 125 3.62 4.76 -15.96
CA LYS A 125 3.43 3.63 -16.89
C LYS A 125 2.32 2.67 -16.44
N MET A 126 1.77 2.83 -15.24
CA MET A 126 0.74 1.94 -14.70
C MET A 126 -0.56 2.04 -15.48
N GLY A 127 -1.26 0.93 -15.63
CA GLY A 127 -2.67 0.94 -16.06
C GLY A 127 -3.58 1.60 -15.01
N PRO A 128 -4.84 1.97 -15.35
CA PRO A 128 -5.76 2.61 -14.42
C PRO A 128 -6.04 1.79 -13.15
N GLY A 129 -6.28 0.47 -13.29
CA GLY A 129 -6.54 -0.40 -12.14
C GLY A 129 -5.36 -0.50 -11.17
N ALA A 130 -4.14 -0.60 -11.71
CA ALA A 130 -2.90 -0.60 -10.93
C ALA A 130 -2.72 0.69 -10.13
N LEU A 131 -2.90 1.84 -10.78
CA LEU A 131 -2.81 3.15 -10.12
C LEU A 131 -3.84 3.30 -9.00
N ARG A 132 -5.09 2.87 -9.24
CA ARG A 132 -6.15 2.87 -8.22
C ARG A 132 -5.77 2.07 -6.98
N ILE A 133 -5.22 0.86 -7.17
CA ILE A 133 -4.79 -0.01 -6.07
C ILE A 133 -3.67 0.67 -5.30
N VAL A 134 -2.60 1.13 -5.96
CA VAL A 134 -1.46 1.78 -5.30
C VAL A 134 -1.90 3.03 -4.54
N LEU A 135 -2.73 3.89 -5.16
CA LEU A 135 -3.19 5.11 -4.51
C LEU A 135 -3.99 4.81 -3.23
N ARG A 136 -4.90 3.83 -3.28
CA ARG A 136 -5.65 3.40 -2.09
C ARG A 136 -4.75 2.81 -1.02
N HIS A 137 -3.77 2.02 -1.43
CA HIS A 137 -2.85 1.32 -0.55
C HIS A 137 -1.99 2.32 0.23
N GLU A 138 -1.37 3.25 -0.49
CA GLU A 138 -0.61 4.33 0.13
C GLU A 138 -1.49 5.25 0.97
N LEU A 139 -2.72 5.54 0.53
CA LEU A 139 -3.65 6.36 1.31
C LEU A 139 -4.08 5.69 2.61
N PHE A 140 -4.21 4.37 2.63
CA PHE A 140 -4.45 3.63 3.87
C PHE A 140 -3.26 3.71 4.82
N HIS A 141 -2.04 3.48 4.32
CA HIS A 141 -0.82 3.69 5.13
C HIS A 141 -0.76 5.11 5.66
N TYR A 142 -1.09 6.08 4.82
CA TYR A 142 -1.13 7.46 5.21
C TYR A 142 -2.14 7.56 6.36
N ALA A 143 -3.42 7.23 6.18
CA ALA A 143 -4.47 7.40 7.19
C ALA A 143 -4.15 6.73 8.54
N SER A 144 -3.53 5.54 8.51
CA SER A 144 -3.17 4.78 9.70
C SER A 144 -1.85 5.22 10.36
N ARG A 145 -0.94 5.87 9.61
CA ARG A 145 0.42 6.19 10.06
C ARG A 145 0.56 6.76 11.47
N PRO A 146 -0.29 7.71 11.94
CA PRO A 146 -0.15 8.30 13.26
C PRO A 146 -0.28 7.32 14.42
N VAL A 147 -0.91 6.16 14.20
CA VAL A 147 -1.16 5.14 15.23
C VAL A 147 -0.45 3.82 14.94
N THR A 148 0.39 3.76 13.89
CA THR A 148 1.11 2.56 13.50
C THR A 148 2.59 2.65 13.94
N ALA A 149 3.02 1.69 14.76
CA ALA A 149 4.39 1.55 15.22
C ALA A 149 5.35 1.19 14.07
N ALA A 150 6.64 1.54 14.22
CA ALA A 150 7.64 1.29 13.19
C ALA A 150 8.00 -0.19 13.02
N ASP A 151 7.84 -0.97 14.08
CA ASP A 151 8.08 -2.41 14.17
C ASP A 151 6.81 -3.26 14.03
N ALA A 152 5.69 -2.63 13.68
CA ALA A 152 4.43 -3.32 13.39
C ALA A 152 4.62 -4.47 12.39
N PRO A 153 3.93 -5.61 12.55
CA PRO A 153 4.09 -6.78 11.70
C PRO A 153 3.59 -6.52 10.28
N TRP A 154 4.45 -6.76 9.28
CA TRP A 154 4.16 -6.36 7.89
C TRP A 154 3.01 -7.15 7.27
N CYS A 155 2.75 -8.39 7.74
CA CYS A 155 1.58 -9.15 7.31
C CYS A 155 0.25 -8.41 7.57
N LEU A 156 0.17 -7.56 8.60
CA LEU A 156 -1.00 -6.75 8.89
C LEU A 156 -0.91 -5.36 8.26
N THR A 157 0.25 -4.70 8.28
CA THR A 157 0.39 -3.37 7.66
C THR A 157 0.11 -3.43 6.17
N GLU A 158 0.72 -4.38 5.46
CA GLU A 158 0.58 -4.56 4.02
C GLU A 158 -0.73 -5.29 3.68
N GLY A 159 -1.09 -6.31 4.46
CA GLY A 159 -2.28 -7.12 4.21
C GLY A 159 -3.58 -6.31 4.31
N VAL A 160 -3.69 -5.42 5.30
CA VAL A 160 -4.87 -4.55 5.45
C VAL A 160 -4.86 -3.40 4.43
N ALA A 161 -3.69 -2.85 4.10
CA ALA A 161 -3.58 -1.89 3.00
C ALA A 161 -4.11 -2.50 1.69
N ASP A 162 -3.73 -3.74 1.39
CA ASP A 162 -4.25 -4.47 0.22
C ASP A 162 -5.72 -4.87 0.33
N TYR A 163 -6.21 -5.17 1.55
CA TYR A 163 -7.63 -5.45 1.80
C TYR A 163 -8.53 -4.27 1.39
N VAL A 164 -8.13 -3.05 1.74
CA VAL A 164 -8.85 -1.81 1.40
C VAL A 164 -8.72 -1.45 -0.09
N SER A 165 -7.63 -1.87 -0.72
CA SER A 165 -7.21 -1.32 -2.02
C SER A 165 -7.57 -2.19 -3.21
N ARG A 166 -7.41 -3.51 -3.04
CA ARG A 166 -7.63 -4.47 -4.13
C ARG A 166 -9.12 -4.74 -4.32
N PRO A 167 -9.58 -4.91 -5.58
CA PRO A 167 -10.95 -5.30 -5.84
C PRO A 167 -11.25 -6.67 -5.22
N ARG A 168 -12.50 -6.91 -4.83
CA ARG A 168 -12.94 -8.23 -4.39
C ARG A 168 -12.85 -9.20 -5.56
N THR A 169 -12.08 -10.27 -5.38
CA THR A 169 -11.95 -11.39 -6.32
C THR A 169 -12.45 -12.69 -5.69
N PRO A 170 -12.82 -13.71 -6.48
CA PRO A 170 -13.06 -15.06 -5.96
C PRO A 170 -11.85 -15.59 -5.19
N ARG A 171 -12.09 -16.42 -4.17
CA ARG A 171 -11.04 -17.05 -3.37
C ARG A 171 -10.09 -17.89 -4.24
N PRO A 172 -8.79 -17.93 -3.92
CA PRO A 172 -7.84 -18.75 -4.66
C PRO A 172 -8.07 -20.22 -4.27
N ALA A 173 -7.82 -21.14 -5.21
CA ALA A 173 -8.12 -22.55 -5.01
C ALA A 173 -7.18 -23.31 -4.02
N PRO A 174 -5.89 -22.96 -3.81
CA PRO A 174 -5.03 -23.81 -3.01
C PRO A 174 -4.92 -23.33 -1.55
N ALA A 175 -5.11 -24.27 -0.63
CA ALA A 175 -5.05 -24.03 0.82
C ALA A 175 -3.63 -23.69 1.33
N ASP A 176 -2.60 -23.91 0.52
CA ASP A 176 -1.19 -23.55 0.79
C ASP A 176 -0.92 -22.02 0.80
N MET A 177 -1.91 -21.23 0.40
CA MET A 177 -1.94 -19.78 0.59
C MET A 177 -2.17 -19.38 2.05
N ALA A 178 -2.64 -20.28 2.91
CA ALA A 178 -2.84 -20.02 4.34
C ALA A 178 -1.53 -20.11 5.14
N VAL A 179 -0.57 -19.26 4.78
CA VAL A 179 0.70 -19.08 5.49
C VAL A 179 0.85 -17.60 5.79
N LEU A 180 0.91 -17.24 7.07
CA LEU A 180 1.07 -15.85 7.48
C LEU A 180 2.54 -15.45 7.28
N PRO A 181 2.86 -14.48 6.41
CA PRO A 181 4.24 -14.10 6.12
C PRO A 181 4.87 -13.38 7.33
N GLY A 182 6.16 -13.61 7.55
CA GLY A 182 6.97 -12.84 8.49
C GLY A 182 7.56 -11.59 7.82
N ASN A 183 8.12 -10.67 8.61
CA ASN A 183 8.72 -9.44 8.08
C ASN A 183 9.85 -9.71 7.06
N ALA A 184 10.61 -10.79 7.22
CA ALA A 184 11.69 -11.16 6.30
C ALA A 184 11.16 -11.50 4.88
N ASP A 185 9.93 -12.02 4.75
CA ASP A 185 9.32 -12.36 3.46
C ASP A 185 9.02 -11.12 2.61
N PHE A 186 9.04 -9.93 3.21
CA PHE A 186 8.85 -8.66 2.52
C PHE A 186 10.15 -7.90 2.26
N GLN A 187 11.27 -8.41 2.75
CA GLN A 187 12.61 -7.83 2.53
C GLN A 187 13.33 -8.47 1.34
N VAL A 188 12.66 -9.38 0.63
CA VAL A 188 13.11 -9.99 -0.62
C VAL A 188 12.50 -9.26 -1.81
N THR A 189 12.89 -9.64 -3.03
CA THR A 189 12.40 -9.02 -4.27
C THR A 189 11.73 -10.04 -5.18
N GLY A 190 11.03 -9.56 -6.21
CA GLY A 190 10.47 -10.41 -7.26
C GLY A 190 9.29 -11.29 -6.82
N PRO A 191 9.15 -12.51 -7.37
CA PRO A 191 7.97 -13.35 -7.12
C PRO A 191 7.75 -13.73 -5.66
N ALA A 192 8.82 -13.86 -4.86
CA ALA A 192 8.72 -14.17 -3.44
C ALA A 192 8.06 -13.02 -2.66
N LEU A 193 8.45 -11.78 -2.96
CA LEU A 193 7.79 -10.59 -2.39
C LEU A 193 6.31 -10.56 -2.78
N SER A 194 6.01 -10.87 -4.05
CA SER A 194 4.63 -10.91 -4.53
C SER A 194 3.76 -11.91 -3.78
N LEU A 195 4.31 -13.09 -3.51
CA LEU A 195 3.63 -14.12 -2.72
C LEU A 195 3.40 -13.68 -1.26
N ALA A 196 4.33 -12.93 -0.65
CA ALA A 196 4.16 -12.40 0.70
C ALA A 196 2.97 -11.44 0.78
N TYR A 197 2.88 -10.47 -0.15
CA TYR A 197 1.72 -9.57 -0.25
C TYR A 197 0.42 -10.33 -0.49
N ASP A 198 0.40 -11.31 -1.41
CA ASP A 198 -0.81 -12.09 -1.69
C ASP A 198 -1.28 -12.87 -0.46
N ARG A 199 -0.37 -13.48 0.29
CA ARG A 199 -0.69 -14.19 1.54
C ARG A 199 -1.22 -13.25 2.62
N ALA A 200 -0.58 -12.10 2.81
CA ALA A 200 -1.03 -11.07 3.75
C ALA A 200 -2.42 -10.53 3.40
N TRP A 201 -2.66 -10.26 2.11
CA TRP A 201 -3.96 -9.82 1.61
C TRP A 201 -5.05 -10.89 1.84
N TRP A 202 -4.76 -12.15 1.50
CA TRP A 202 -5.73 -13.24 1.72
C TRP A 202 -6.01 -13.49 3.19
N PHE A 203 -5.02 -13.28 4.06
CA PHE A 203 -5.22 -13.33 5.51
C PHE A 203 -6.18 -12.24 5.97
N ALA A 204 -5.95 -10.98 5.57
CA ALA A 204 -6.84 -9.87 5.89
C ALA A 204 -8.26 -10.10 5.34
N ARG A 205 -8.38 -10.65 4.11
CA ARG A 205 -9.68 -11.04 3.54
C ARG A 205 -10.38 -12.15 4.31
N PHE A 206 -9.64 -13.14 4.80
CA PHE A 206 -10.19 -14.18 5.67
C PHE A 206 -10.74 -13.56 6.96
N VAL A 207 -9.97 -12.68 7.62
CA VAL A 207 -10.40 -12.03 8.86
C VAL A 207 -11.61 -11.12 8.61
N GLY A 208 -11.56 -10.26 7.59
CA GLY A 208 -12.69 -9.40 7.23
C GLY A 208 -13.93 -10.19 6.80
N GLY A 209 -13.74 -11.31 6.09
CA GLY A 209 -14.83 -12.18 5.65
C GLY A 209 -15.51 -12.95 6.80
N GLN A 210 -14.73 -13.48 7.76
CA GLN A 210 -15.28 -14.27 8.86
C GLN A 210 -15.71 -13.45 10.08
N PHE A 211 -15.01 -12.35 10.37
CA PHE A 211 -15.21 -11.59 11.59
C PHE A 211 -15.71 -10.15 11.33
N GLY A 212 -15.67 -9.70 10.06
CA GLY A 212 -16.11 -8.37 9.66
C GLY A 212 -15.03 -7.29 9.79
N ASP A 213 -15.20 -6.21 9.03
CA ASP A 213 -14.28 -5.07 8.98
C ASP A 213 -13.99 -4.44 10.36
N PRO A 214 -14.98 -4.28 11.27
CA PRO A 214 -14.70 -3.73 12.60
C PRO A 214 -13.76 -4.60 13.43
N VAL A 215 -13.78 -5.92 13.27
CA VAL A 215 -12.85 -6.83 13.95
C VAL A 215 -11.47 -6.71 13.32
N LEU A 216 -11.37 -6.70 11.99
CA LEU A 216 -10.09 -6.53 11.29
C LEU A 216 -9.41 -5.20 11.66
N ARG A 217 -10.16 -4.11 11.73
CA ARG A 217 -9.65 -2.81 12.20
C ARG A 217 -9.17 -2.86 13.66
N ARG A 218 -9.90 -3.53 14.55
CA ARG A 218 -9.45 -3.70 15.96
C ARG A 218 -8.19 -4.53 16.06
N LEU A 219 -8.09 -5.61 15.27
CA LEU A 219 -6.86 -6.40 15.18
C LEU A 219 -5.69 -5.55 14.71
N TYR A 220 -5.88 -4.75 13.65
CA TYR A 220 -4.84 -3.83 13.16
C TYR A 220 -4.37 -2.87 14.25
N LEU A 221 -5.31 -2.19 14.95
CA LEU A 221 -4.97 -1.26 16.02
C LEU A 221 -4.23 -1.94 17.18
N ALA A 222 -4.62 -3.16 17.54
CA ALA A 222 -4.00 -3.91 18.64
C ALA A 222 -2.60 -4.44 18.27
N ALA A 223 -2.43 -4.94 17.05
CA ALA A 223 -1.20 -5.60 16.62
C ALA A 223 -0.18 -4.66 15.96
N CYS A 224 -0.61 -3.48 15.50
CA CYS A 224 0.25 -2.52 14.82
C CYS A 224 0.43 -1.22 15.60
N GLY A 225 -0.23 -1.06 16.75
CA GLY A 225 -0.12 0.11 17.63
C GLY A 225 1.22 0.22 18.35
N VAL A 226 1.49 1.38 18.97
CA VAL A 226 2.64 1.53 19.88
C VAL A 226 2.51 0.54 21.03
N ASP A 227 3.63 -0.09 21.43
CA ASP A 227 3.69 -1.10 22.48
C ASP A 227 2.78 -2.32 22.22
N HIS A 228 2.51 -2.63 20.94
CA HIS A 228 1.74 -3.82 20.57
C HIS A 228 2.38 -5.08 21.16
N PRO A 229 1.58 -6.08 21.59
CA PRO A 229 2.12 -7.37 21.99
C PRO A 229 2.67 -8.12 20.77
N ASP A 230 3.24 -9.31 20.98
CA ASP A 230 3.57 -10.17 19.85
C ASP A 230 2.31 -10.53 19.03
N LEU A 231 2.54 -10.85 17.75
CA LEU A 231 1.46 -11.07 16.80
C LEU A 231 0.51 -12.21 17.21
N ASP A 232 1.00 -13.27 17.83
CA ASP A 232 0.15 -14.40 18.24
C ASP A 232 -0.77 -14.01 19.39
N THR A 233 -0.23 -13.28 20.36
CA THR A 233 -1.03 -12.71 21.46
C THR A 233 -2.10 -11.77 20.91
N ALA A 234 -1.76 -10.88 19.96
CA ALA A 234 -2.74 -9.96 19.36
C ALA A 234 -3.84 -10.71 18.59
N LEU A 235 -3.48 -11.72 17.80
CA LEU A 235 -4.40 -12.55 17.05
C LEU A 235 -5.35 -13.32 17.97
N ALA A 236 -4.82 -13.97 19.01
CA ALA A 236 -5.62 -14.72 19.97
C ALA A 236 -6.58 -13.80 20.72
N ALA A 237 -6.13 -12.62 21.16
CA ALA A 237 -6.97 -11.65 21.85
C ALA A 237 -8.09 -11.09 20.96
N ALA A 238 -7.79 -10.80 19.69
CA ALA A 238 -8.75 -10.18 18.78
C ALA A 238 -9.75 -11.17 18.15
N LEU A 239 -9.30 -12.41 17.88
CA LEU A 239 -10.05 -13.40 17.11
C LEU A 239 -10.55 -14.58 17.97
N GLY A 240 -10.05 -14.73 19.19
CA GLY A 240 -10.40 -15.83 20.09
C GLY A 240 -9.88 -17.19 19.62
N MET A 241 -8.83 -17.22 18.80
CA MET A 241 -8.24 -18.44 18.22
C MET A 241 -6.73 -18.42 18.41
N ASP A 242 -6.17 -19.55 18.85
CA ASP A 242 -4.72 -19.76 18.77
C ASP A 242 -4.26 -19.91 17.31
N ARG A 243 -2.94 -19.92 17.10
CA ARG A 243 -2.31 -19.97 15.78
C ARG A 243 -2.74 -21.18 14.94
N ASP A 244 -2.86 -22.36 15.56
CA ASP A 244 -3.19 -23.60 14.86
C ASP A 244 -4.65 -23.61 14.44
N ALA A 245 -5.56 -23.23 15.34
CA ALA A 245 -6.98 -23.09 15.07
C ALA A 245 -7.24 -22.03 13.98
N LEU A 246 -6.53 -20.90 14.04
CA LEU A 246 -6.61 -19.82 13.07
C LEU A 246 -6.14 -20.28 11.68
N THR A 247 -5.00 -20.96 11.60
CA THR A 247 -4.46 -21.49 10.34
C THR A 247 -5.43 -22.51 9.72
N ALA A 248 -5.95 -23.43 10.53
CA ALA A 248 -6.93 -24.41 10.06
C ALA A 248 -8.25 -23.75 9.60
N ALA A 249 -8.71 -22.71 10.29
CA ALA A 249 -9.88 -21.94 9.88
C ALA A 249 -9.65 -21.20 8.56
N TRP A 250 -8.47 -20.60 8.38
CA TRP A 250 -8.10 -19.91 7.15
C TRP A 250 -8.01 -20.89 5.96
N GLN A 251 -7.37 -22.04 6.14
CA GLN A 251 -7.31 -23.10 5.11
C GLN A 251 -8.71 -23.55 4.66
N ARG A 252 -9.61 -23.81 5.63
CA ARG A 252 -11.01 -24.16 5.32
C ARG A 252 -11.73 -23.03 4.59
N TRP A 253 -11.49 -21.78 4.99
CA TRP A 253 -12.09 -20.62 4.34
C TRP A 253 -11.61 -20.47 2.89
N LEU A 254 -10.33 -20.71 2.59
CA LEU A 254 -9.82 -20.69 1.21
C LEU A 254 -10.42 -21.81 0.35
N ALA A 255 -10.55 -23.01 0.92
CA ALA A 255 -11.08 -24.18 0.21
C ALA A 255 -12.60 -24.17 -0.01
N ALA A 256 -13.34 -23.31 0.70
CA ALA A 256 -14.79 -23.24 0.56
C ALA A 256 -15.18 -22.62 -0.80
N PRO A 257 -16.21 -23.19 -1.49
CA PRO A 257 -16.70 -22.62 -2.74
C PRO A 257 -17.25 -21.20 -2.49
N GLY A 258 -16.82 -20.26 -3.34
CA GLY A 258 -17.20 -18.84 -3.30
C GLY A 258 -18.62 -18.58 -3.76
#